data_AF-A0A8S1PEE6-F1
#
_entry.id   AF-A0A8S1PEE6-F1
#
_cell.length_a   1.000
_cell.length_b   1.000
_cell.length_c   1.000
_cell.angle_alpha   90.00
_cell.angle_beta   90.00
_cell.angle_gamma   90.00
#
_symmetry.space_group_name_H-M   'P 1'
#
loop_
_entity.id
_entity.type
_entity.pdbx_description
1 polymer ?
#
loop_
_entity_poly.entity_id
_entity_poly.type
_entity_poly.pdbx_seq_one_letter_code
_entity_poly.pdbx_strand_id
1 'polypeptide(L)'
;MSTAQQIKRRQQPSEQMGFCVQCLNFIPIAQIDIHCLNCMDNTKKLNSQIDQISQQLQHIQNIATKGADKSNDNSEKYKFMIRIQELSSQIDAIRCYNNQSIKKLKDIESEVNVLIAYPQTSMTIMMLLNRLLSLIKEKLVLQNQKRLVTQNSLPQGADTRIKTESQYQEGSEAEYTYRQFKSENNIRKVSEFKRTFYSKCLELKLQLSQNDPAQQILVQDLYRIVVRNNYNQEEAIRFVRRCLNEGKINQV
;
A
#
# COMPACT_ATOMS: atom_id res chain seq x y z
N MET A 1 61.93 12.14 -12.44
CA MET A 1 61.41 11.37 -11.29
C MET A 1 60.06 11.96 -10.91
N SER A 2 58.96 11.22 -11.11
CA SER A 2 57.60 11.69 -10.81
C SER A 2 56.92 10.66 -9.92
N THR A 3 56.55 11.08 -8.72
CA THR A 3 55.89 10.30 -7.67
C THR A 3 54.39 10.16 -7.95
N ALA A 4 53.96 8.95 -8.33
CA ALA A 4 52.55 8.61 -8.42
C ALA A 4 52.00 8.28 -7.02
N GLN A 5 51.23 9.21 -6.42
CA GLN A 5 50.43 8.95 -5.23
C GLN A 5 49.15 8.21 -5.63
N GLN A 6 49.06 6.95 -5.22
CA GLN A 6 47.83 6.13 -5.30
C GLN A 6 46.77 6.65 -4.32
N ILE A 7 45.72 7.26 -4.84
CA ILE A 7 44.50 7.57 -4.09
C ILE A 7 43.70 6.27 -3.92
N LYS A 8 43.83 5.61 -2.75
CA LYS A 8 42.93 4.52 -2.32
C LYS A 8 41.51 5.07 -2.16
N ARG A 9 40.64 4.82 -3.14
CA ARG A 9 39.19 4.99 -2.99
C ARG A 9 38.69 4.00 -1.93
N ARG A 10 38.40 4.47 -0.72
CA ARG A 10 37.63 3.71 0.27
C ARG A 10 36.22 3.53 -0.29
N GLN A 11 35.89 2.32 -0.75
CA GLN A 11 34.51 1.95 -1.04
C GLN A 11 33.73 1.96 0.28
N GLN A 12 32.72 2.83 0.40
CA GLN A 12 31.78 2.76 1.50
C GLN A 12 30.99 1.45 1.38
N PRO A 13 30.71 0.73 2.48
CA PRO A 13 29.84 -0.44 2.44
C PRO A 13 28.45 0.02 1.99
N SER A 14 27.92 -0.59 0.92
CA SER A 14 26.54 -0.39 0.49
C SER A 14 25.61 -0.68 1.67
N GLU A 15 24.96 0.35 2.21
CA GLU A 15 24.02 0.20 3.32
C GLU A 15 22.93 -0.80 2.90
N GLN A 16 22.87 -1.92 3.61
CA GLN A 16 21.85 -2.92 3.36
C GLN A 16 20.49 -2.33 3.74
N MET A 17 19.48 -2.53 2.89
CA MET A 17 18.14 -1.98 3.05
C MET A 17 17.15 -3.13 3.28
N GLY A 18 16.25 -2.99 4.25
CA GLY A 18 15.09 -3.87 4.42
C GLY A 18 13.79 -3.16 4.01
N PHE A 19 12.74 -3.94 3.75
CA PHE A 19 11.45 -3.44 3.25
C PHE A 19 10.38 -3.53 4.34
N CYS A 20 9.75 -2.42 4.70
CA CYS A 20 8.66 -2.39 5.67
C CYS A 20 7.31 -2.61 4.97
N VAL A 21 6.61 -3.70 5.30
CA VAL A 21 5.29 -4.03 4.72
C VAL A 21 4.16 -3.09 5.16
N GLN A 22 4.35 -2.35 6.26
CA GLN A 22 3.33 -1.46 6.82
C GLN A 22 3.26 -0.12 6.08
N CYS A 23 4.41 0.43 5.70
CA CYS A 23 4.50 1.69 4.96
C CYS A 23 4.95 1.54 3.50
N LEU A 24 5.41 0.36 3.11
CA LEU A 24 5.97 0.05 1.79
C LEU A 24 7.26 0.83 1.47
N ASN A 25 8.02 1.23 2.49
CA ASN A 25 9.29 1.95 2.34
C ASN A 25 10.50 1.03 2.51
N PHE A 26 11.58 1.34 1.80
CA PHE A 26 12.91 0.76 2.02
C PHE A 26 13.65 1.54 3.10
N ILE A 27 14.28 0.81 4.02
CA ILE A 27 14.78 1.34 5.29
C ILE A 27 16.16 0.74 5.53
N PRO A 28 17.17 1.52 5.94
CA PRO A 28 18.44 0.95 6.33
C PRO A 28 18.22 -0.15 7.37
N ILE A 29 18.87 -1.30 7.21
CA ILE A 29 18.70 -2.45 8.13
C ILE A 29 18.99 -2.05 9.57
N ALA A 30 19.94 -1.13 9.80
CA ALA A 30 20.24 -0.59 11.13
C ALA A 30 19.07 0.12 11.82
N GLN A 31 18.07 0.57 11.06
CA GLN A 31 16.91 1.32 11.56
C GLN A 31 15.58 0.56 11.41
N ILE A 32 15.60 -0.66 10.84
CA ILE A 32 14.35 -1.35 10.46
C ILE A 32 13.50 -1.72 11.67
N ASP A 33 14.10 -2.16 12.78
CA ASP A 33 13.35 -2.57 13.97
C ASP A 33 12.66 -1.37 14.62
N ILE A 34 13.40 -0.27 14.80
CA ILE A 34 12.88 1.00 15.34
C ILE A 34 11.78 1.54 14.44
N HIS A 35 12.00 1.51 13.12
CA HIS A 35 10.97 1.93 12.18
C HIS A 35 9.72 1.04 12.29
N CYS A 36 9.86 -0.28 12.30
CA CYS A 36 8.72 -1.19 12.34
C CYS A 36 7.83 -0.93 13.55
N LEU A 37 8.43 -0.72 14.74
CA LEU A 37 7.69 -0.35 15.95
C LEU A 37 6.92 0.97 15.76
N ASN A 38 7.59 2.03 15.34
CA ASN A 38 6.97 3.34 15.13
C ASN A 38 5.92 3.32 14.02
N CYS A 39 6.17 2.56 12.95
CA CYS A 39 5.26 2.43 11.82
C CYS A 39 4.00 1.68 12.22
N MET A 40 4.11 0.61 13.03
CA MET A 40 2.96 -0.11 13.55
C MET A 40 2.11 0.77 14.45
N ASP A 41 2.73 1.53 15.36
CA ASP A 41 1.99 2.39 16.28
C ASP A 41 1.32 3.57 15.55
N ASN A 42 1.99 4.17 14.56
CA ASN A 42 1.39 5.18 13.71
C ASN A 42 0.20 4.61 12.91
N THR A 43 0.32 3.40 12.36
CA THR A 43 -0.79 2.74 11.65
C THR A 43 -1.98 2.48 12.57
N LYS A 44 -1.75 2.01 13.81
CA LYS A 44 -2.81 1.83 14.81
C LYS A 44 -3.51 3.14 15.13
N LYS A 45 -2.74 4.21 15.36
CA LYS A 45 -3.27 5.55 15.65
C LYS A 45 -4.14 6.08 14.51
N LEU A 46 -3.65 5.96 13.27
CA LEU A 46 -4.41 6.39 12.08
C LEU A 46 -5.70 5.58 11.92
N ASN A 47 -5.66 4.27 12.13
CA ASN A 47 -6.86 3.43 12.05
C ASN A 47 -7.88 3.78 13.14
N SER A 48 -7.43 4.02 14.38
CA SER A 48 -8.30 4.51 15.45
C SER A 48 -8.97 5.84 15.11
N GLN A 49 -8.24 6.78 14.49
CA GLN A 49 -8.83 8.06 14.05
C GLN A 49 -9.86 7.87 12.94
N ILE A 50 -9.63 6.93 12.02
CA ILE A 50 -10.60 6.58 10.97
C ILE A 50 -11.87 6.00 11.61
N ASP A 51 -11.74 5.09 12.56
CA ASP A 51 -12.87 4.48 13.26
C ASP A 51 -13.68 5.53 14.03
N GLN A 52 -13.02 6.49 14.69
CA GLN A 52 -13.68 7.61 15.37
C GLN A 52 -14.48 8.49 14.39
N ILE A 53 -13.92 8.80 13.22
CA ILE A 53 -14.64 9.56 12.18
C ILE A 53 -15.86 8.77 11.72
N SER A 54 -15.72 7.47 11.46
CA SER A 54 -16.83 6.61 11.05
C SER A 54 -17.94 6.56 12.09
N GLN A 55 -17.61 6.44 13.38
CA GLN A 55 -18.60 6.49 14.47
C GLN A 55 -19.36 7.83 14.51
N GLN A 56 -18.65 8.95 14.29
CA GLN A 56 -19.29 10.27 14.28
C GLN A 56 -20.16 10.49 13.04
N LEU A 57 -19.77 9.97 11.88
CA LEU A 57 -20.60 9.99 10.67
C LEU A 57 -21.88 9.18 10.86
N GLN A 58 -21.78 7.99 11.48
CA GLN A 58 -22.96 7.20 11.85
C GLN A 58 -23.86 7.93 12.84
N HIS A 59 -23.28 8.65 13.80
CA HIS A 59 -24.07 9.46 14.74
C HIS A 59 -24.83 10.60 14.03
N ILE A 60 -24.16 11.33 13.13
CA ILE A 60 -24.80 12.37 12.29
C ILE A 60 -25.92 11.77 11.45
N GLN A 61 -25.67 10.62 10.82
CA GLN A 61 -26.64 9.90 10.02
C GLN A 61 -27.89 9.54 10.85
N ASN A 62 -27.70 9.01 12.06
CA ASN A 62 -28.80 8.67 12.96
C ASN A 62 -29.62 9.88 13.40
N ILE A 63 -28.99 11.03 13.65
CA ILE A 63 -29.69 12.27 13.96
C ILE A 63 -30.49 12.74 12.74
N ALA A 64 -29.88 12.72 11.56
CA ALA A 64 -30.50 13.16 10.32
C ALA A 64 -31.72 12.30 9.97
N THR A 65 -31.63 10.97 10.05
CA THR A 65 -32.75 10.05 9.81
C THR A 65 -33.90 10.32 10.79
N LYS A 66 -33.64 10.37 12.10
CA LYS A 66 -34.67 10.70 13.09
C LYS A 66 -35.27 12.10 12.90
N GLY A 67 -34.48 13.03 12.36
CA GLY A 67 -34.92 14.38 12.04
C GLY A 67 -35.82 14.42 10.80
N ALA A 68 -35.52 13.60 9.79
CA ALA A 68 -36.33 13.42 8.59
C ALA A 68 -37.68 12.77 8.94
N ASP A 69 -37.68 11.67 9.70
CA ASP A 69 -38.90 10.94 10.10
C ASP A 69 -39.93 11.81 10.86
N LYS A 70 -39.45 12.87 11.52
CA LYS A 70 -40.27 13.82 12.30
C LYS A 70 -40.66 15.07 11.51
N SER A 71 -40.12 15.25 10.31
CA SER A 71 -40.36 16.43 9.48
C SER A 71 -41.41 16.11 8.42
N ASN A 72 -42.13 17.13 7.95
CA ASN A 72 -43.03 16.96 6.82
C ASN A 72 -42.20 16.77 5.53
N ASP A 73 -42.53 15.78 4.70
CA ASP A 73 -41.76 15.36 3.50
C ASP A 73 -41.52 16.50 2.50
N ASN A 74 -42.41 17.50 2.47
CA ASN A 74 -42.28 18.66 1.59
C ASN A 74 -41.50 19.84 2.20
N SER A 75 -41.04 19.73 3.45
CA SER A 75 -40.30 20.80 4.10
C SER A 75 -38.85 20.88 3.63
N GLU A 76 -38.30 22.10 3.53
CA GLU A 76 -36.87 22.31 3.29
C GLU A 76 -36.01 21.58 4.33
N LYS A 77 -36.47 21.58 5.58
CA LYS A 77 -35.81 20.83 6.66
C LYS A 77 -35.67 19.34 6.34
N TYR A 78 -36.72 18.71 5.83
CA TYR A 78 -36.68 17.30 5.42
C TYR A 78 -35.64 17.07 4.32
N LYS A 79 -35.63 17.90 3.27
CA LYS A 79 -34.66 17.81 2.17
C LYS A 79 -33.21 17.92 2.66
N PHE A 80 -32.92 18.86 3.55
CA PHE A 80 -31.60 18.99 4.16
C PHE A 80 -31.22 17.76 5.00
N MET A 81 -32.14 17.21 5.78
CA MET A 81 -31.86 16.01 6.59
C MET A 81 -31.54 14.80 5.72
N ILE A 82 -32.32 14.55 4.66
CA ILE A 82 -32.03 13.49 3.69
C ILE A 82 -30.66 13.72 3.05
N ARG A 83 -30.35 14.95 2.64
CA ARG A 83 -29.05 15.22 2.00
C ARG A 83 -27.88 15.03 2.95
N ILE A 84 -28.00 15.45 4.21
CA ILE A 84 -26.98 15.22 5.25
C ILE A 84 -26.76 13.72 5.48
N GLN A 85 -27.83 12.93 5.50
CA GLN A 85 -27.76 11.47 5.63
C GLN A 85 -27.01 10.84 4.45
N GLU A 86 -27.33 11.24 3.22
CA GLU A 86 -26.66 10.77 2.00
C GLU A 86 -25.17 11.12 2.00
N LEU A 87 -24.83 12.38 2.29
CA LEU A 87 -23.44 12.84 2.31
C LEU A 87 -22.65 12.12 3.40
N SER A 88 -23.22 11.93 4.59
CA SER A 88 -22.57 11.16 5.67
C SER A 88 -22.26 9.72 5.23
N SER A 89 -23.19 9.09 4.53
CA SER A 89 -23.03 7.72 4.00
C SER A 89 -21.95 7.66 2.92
N GLN A 90 -21.94 8.63 2.00
CA GLN A 90 -20.93 8.73 0.94
C GLN A 90 -19.54 8.95 1.51
N ILE A 91 -19.40 9.81 2.52
CA ILE A 91 -18.13 10.06 3.20
C ILE A 91 -17.65 8.77 3.86
N ASP A 92 -18.49 8.06 4.62
CA ASP A 92 -18.09 6.82 5.30
C ASP A 92 -17.66 5.71 4.31
N ALA A 93 -18.35 5.58 3.18
CA ALA A 93 -18.04 4.61 2.14
C ALA A 93 -16.67 4.83 1.47
N ILE A 94 -16.11 6.04 1.53
CA ILE A 94 -14.76 6.31 0.99
C ILE A 94 -13.70 5.72 1.92
N ARG A 95 -13.29 4.48 1.63
CA ARG A 95 -12.27 3.74 2.40
C ARG A 95 -10.90 3.64 1.71
N CYS A 96 -10.82 3.95 0.43
CA CYS A 96 -9.58 3.95 -0.33
C CYS A 96 -8.80 5.26 -0.12
N TYR A 97 -7.47 5.20 -0.21
CA TYR A 97 -6.54 6.33 -0.03
C TYR A 97 -5.78 6.63 -1.32
N ASN A 98 -6.51 6.96 -2.39
CA ASN A 98 -5.94 7.26 -3.70
C ASN A 98 -6.37 8.65 -4.19
N ASN A 99 -5.83 9.12 -5.31
CA ASN A 99 -6.16 10.46 -5.81
C ASN A 99 -7.66 10.60 -6.16
N GLN A 100 -8.32 9.51 -6.54
CA GLN A 100 -9.75 9.52 -6.85
C GLN A 100 -10.61 9.67 -5.59
N SER A 101 -10.25 9.02 -4.48
CA SER A 101 -10.94 9.20 -3.19
C SER A 101 -10.77 10.61 -2.65
N ILE A 102 -9.58 11.19 -2.79
CA ILE A 102 -9.31 12.58 -2.39
C ILE A 102 -10.18 13.53 -3.22
N LYS A 103 -10.24 13.33 -4.54
CA LYS A 103 -11.10 14.15 -5.41
C LYS A 103 -12.56 14.06 -4.98
N LYS A 104 -13.10 12.85 -4.77
CA LYS A 104 -14.47 12.66 -4.29
C LYS A 104 -14.73 13.36 -2.95
N LEU A 105 -13.81 13.30 -2.00
CA LEU A 105 -13.94 14.01 -0.73
C LEU A 105 -13.96 15.53 -0.90
N LYS A 106 -13.16 16.08 -1.82
CA LYS A 106 -13.17 17.52 -2.15
C LYS A 106 -14.45 17.94 -2.87
N ASP A 107 -15.00 17.09 -3.73
CA ASP A 107 -16.28 17.34 -4.40
C ASP A 107 -17.42 17.36 -3.37
N ILE A 108 -17.39 16.46 -2.38
CA ILE A 108 -18.32 16.49 -1.25
C ILE A 108 -18.09 17.72 -0.35
N GLU A 109 -16.84 18.11 -0.11
CA GLU A 109 -16.50 19.32 0.66
C GLU A 109 -17.09 20.57 0.03
N SER A 110 -16.94 20.74 -1.30
CA SER A 110 -17.48 21.90 -2.00
C SER A 110 -19.00 21.92 -1.93
N GLU A 111 -19.65 20.77 -2.05
CA GLU A 111 -21.09 20.65 -1.90
C GLU A 111 -21.58 21.03 -0.49
N VAL A 112 -20.94 20.52 0.56
CA VAL A 112 -21.29 20.88 1.95
C VAL A 112 -21.12 22.39 2.19
N ASN A 113 -20.08 23.01 1.62
CA ASN A 113 -19.90 24.46 1.72
C ASN A 113 -21.04 25.23 1.03
N VAL A 114 -21.54 24.76 -0.12
CA VAL A 114 -22.72 25.35 -0.78
C VAL A 114 -23.96 25.23 0.11
N LEU A 115 -24.18 24.07 0.75
CA LEU A 115 -25.31 23.88 1.67
C LEU A 115 -25.20 24.80 2.91
N ILE A 116 -23.99 25.00 3.46
CA ILE A 116 -23.75 25.92 4.58
C ILE A 116 -24.01 27.37 4.17
N ALA A 117 -23.64 27.77 2.95
CA ALA A 117 -23.84 29.12 2.45
C ALA A 117 -25.34 29.46 2.24
N TYR A 118 -26.20 28.45 2.08
CA TYR A 118 -27.63 28.65 1.98
C TYR A 118 -28.22 29.08 3.33
N PRO A 119 -29.14 30.06 3.38
CA PRO A 119 -29.75 30.52 4.64
C PRO A 119 -30.47 29.38 5.36
N GLN A 120 -29.90 28.92 6.48
CA GLN A 120 -30.47 27.82 7.25
C GLN A 120 -31.49 28.34 8.27
N THR A 121 -32.71 27.85 8.19
CA THR A 121 -33.77 28.16 9.17
C THR A 121 -33.64 27.33 10.46
N SER A 122 -32.86 26.24 10.41
CA SER A 122 -32.67 25.33 11.55
C SER A 122 -31.23 25.30 12.03
N MET A 123 -31.05 25.66 13.30
CA MET A 123 -29.74 25.55 13.97
C MET A 123 -29.20 24.12 13.94
N THR A 124 -30.06 23.10 14.06
CA THR A 124 -29.65 21.69 13.97
C THR A 124 -29.02 21.37 12.63
N ILE A 125 -29.61 21.82 11.51
CA ILE A 125 -29.04 21.62 10.18
C ILE A 125 -27.67 22.29 10.08
N MET A 126 -27.57 23.54 10.54
CA MET A 126 -26.31 24.29 10.52
C MET A 126 -25.22 23.56 11.34
N MET A 127 -25.54 23.04 12.52
CA MET A 127 -24.59 22.28 13.34
C MET A 127 -24.15 20.97 12.68
N LEU A 128 -25.09 20.23 12.08
CA LEU A 128 -24.77 18.98 11.40
C LEU A 128 -23.88 19.21 10.17
N LEU A 129 -24.19 20.21 9.35
CA LEU A 129 -23.38 20.56 8.17
C LEU A 129 -21.97 21.01 8.56
N ASN A 130 -21.83 21.87 9.58
CA ASN A 130 -20.52 22.29 10.06
C ASN A 130 -19.71 21.13 10.65
N ARG A 131 -20.38 20.22 11.38
CA ARG A 131 -19.70 19.01 11.89
C ARG A 131 -19.26 18.11 10.75
N LEU A 132 -20.10 17.94 9.73
CA LEU A 132 -19.78 17.16 8.54
C LEU A 132 -18.56 17.74 7.80
N LEU A 133 -18.51 19.07 7.64
CA LEU A 133 -17.38 19.76 7.06
C LEU A 133 -16.08 19.53 7.85
N SER A 134 -16.13 19.60 9.18
CA SER A 134 -14.98 19.27 10.03
C SER A 134 -14.48 17.85 9.77
N LEU A 135 -15.39 16.88 9.72
CA LEU A 135 -15.05 15.46 9.52
C LEU A 135 -14.46 15.21 8.12
N ILE A 136 -14.95 15.89 7.09
CA ILE A 136 -14.37 15.82 5.74
C ILE A 136 -12.93 16.32 5.76
N LYS A 137 -12.65 17.45 6.42
CA LYS A 137 -11.30 18.01 6.54
C LYS A 137 -10.37 17.09 7.33
N GLU A 138 -10.83 16.57 8.46
CA GLU A 138 -10.08 15.58 9.25
C GLU A 138 -9.75 14.35 8.39
N LYS A 139 -10.72 13.81 7.64
CA LYS A 139 -10.53 12.66 6.77
C LYS A 139 -9.55 12.96 5.62
N LEU A 140 -9.60 14.14 5.02
CA LEU A 140 -8.64 14.58 3.99
C LEU A 140 -7.20 14.64 4.54
N VAL A 141 -7.01 15.15 5.76
CA VAL A 141 -5.70 15.16 6.44
C VAL A 141 -5.18 13.74 6.62
N LEU A 142 -6.02 12.81 7.10
CA LEU A 142 -5.64 11.41 7.26
C LEU A 142 -5.30 10.73 5.92
N GLN A 143 -6.03 11.04 4.85
CA GLN A 143 -5.71 10.52 3.52
C GLN A 143 -4.34 11.01 3.04
N ASN A 144 -4.02 12.29 3.26
CA ASN A 144 -2.72 12.85 2.90
C ASN A 144 -1.58 12.26 3.74
N GLN A 145 -1.81 12.04 5.03
CA GLN A 145 -0.83 11.39 5.92
C GLN A 145 -0.55 9.94 5.46
N LYS A 146 -1.58 9.14 5.16
CA LYS A 146 -1.37 7.79 4.60
C LYS A 146 -0.69 7.82 3.23
N ARG A 147 -0.97 8.83 2.39
CA ARG A 147 -0.33 8.98 1.08
C ARG A 147 1.16 9.30 1.19
N LEU A 148 1.58 10.16 2.12
CA LEU A 148 3.01 10.45 2.36
C LEU A 148 3.77 9.20 2.79
N VAL A 149 3.14 8.36 3.60
CA VAL A 149 3.69 7.05 3.97
C VAL A 149 3.89 6.17 2.73
N THR A 150 2.97 6.20 1.77
CA THR A 150 3.07 5.43 0.51
C THR A 150 3.95 6.09 -0.57
N GLN A 151 4.12 7.42 -0.60
CA GLN A 151 4.90 8.14 -1.61
C GLN A 151 6.38 8.28 -1.26
N ASN A 152 6.75 8.17 0.02
CA ASN A 152 8.15 8.05 0.42
C ASN A 152 8.78 6.71 0.01
N SER A 153 8.03 5.83 -0.67
CA SER A 153 8.47 4.52 -1.17
C SER A 153 9.32 4.62 -2.44
N LEU A 154 9.40 5.80 -3.04
CA LEU A 154 10.27 6.09 -4.16
C LEU A 154 10.97 7.43 -3.89
N PRO A 155 12.32 7.47 -3.86
CA PRO A 155 13.01 8.73 -3.71
C PRO A 155 12.66 9.64 -4.90
N GLN A 156 11.91 10.72 -4.65
CA GLN A 156 11.75 11.80 -5.62
C GLN A 156 13.11 12.48 -5.78
N GLY A 157 13.78 12.15 -6.89
CA GLY A 157 15.15 12.60 -7.19
C GLY A 157 16.19 11.48 -7.29
N ALA A 158 15.83 10.19 -7.14
CA ALA A 158 16.72 9.10 -7.50
C ALA A 158 16.72 8.85 -9.03
N ASP A 159 17.32 9.79 -9.76
CA ASP A 159 18.08 9.46 -10.98
C ASP A 159 19.39 8.71 -10.64
N THR A 160 19.57 8.28 -9.39
CA THR A 160 20.35 7.09 -9.06
C THR A 160 19.57 5.85 -9.47
N ARG A 161 19.55 5.63 -10.79
CA ARG A 161 19.73 4.32 -11.42
C ARG A 161 20.49 3.43 -10.43
N ILE A 162 19.81 2.45 -9.83
CA ILE A 162 20.46 1.35 -9.15
C ILE A 162 21.29 0.65 -10.23
N LYS A 163 22.55 1.09 -10.36
CA LYS A 163 23.62 0.34 -10.99
C LYS A 163 24.03 -0.75 -10.00
N THR A 164 23.14 -1.71 -9.77
CA THR A 164 23.63 -3.06 -9.52
C THR A 164 23.86 -3.64 -10.92
N GLU A 165 25.14 -3.83 -11.23
CA GLU A 165 25.64 -4.62 -12.36
C GLU A 165 25.49 -3.98 -13.75
N SER A 166 26.25 -2.91 -13.99
CA SER A 166 26.71 -2.56 -15.34
C SER A 166 28.11 -1.94 -15.27
N GLN A 167 29.00 -2.62 -14.55
CA GLN A 167 30.46 -2.47 -14.61
C GLN A 167 31.10 -3.59 -13.76
N TYR A 168 30.85 -4.84 -14.15
CA TYR A 168 31.80 -5.92 -13.89
C TYR A 168 32.28 -6.45 -15.24
N GLN A 169 33.57 -6.75 -15.24
CA GLN A 169 34.46 -6.96 -16.36
C GLN A 169 33.93 -7.92 -17.43
N GLU A 170 34.19 -7.57 -18.68
CA GLU A 170 34.33 -8.52 -19.78
C GLU A 170 35.33 -9.61 -19.35
N GLY A 171 34.83 -10.80 -19.08
CA GLY A 171 35.68 -11.91 -18.66
C GLY A 171 34.89 -12.96 -17.90
N SER A 172 34.32 -13.89 -18.67
CA SER A 172 33.78 -15.19 -18.27
C SER A 172 32.95 -15.24 -16.97
N GLU A 173 31.64 -15.42 -17.11
CA GLU A 173 30.95 -16.59 -16.54
C GLU A 173 29.46 -16.59 -16.94
N ALA A 174 29.09 -17.65 -17.66
CA ALA A 174 27.73 -18.12 -17.92
C ALA A 174 26.72 -17.11 -18.49
N GLU A 175 26.87 -16.86 -19.79
CA GLU A 175 25.81 -16.97 -20.80
C GLU A 175 24.37 -17.08 -20.23
N TYR A 176 23.76 -15.91 -20.05
CA TYR A 176 22.33 -15.77 -19.85
C TYR A 176 21.61 -16.33 -21.09
N THR A 177 21.09 -17.56 -21.01
CA THR A 177 20.26 -18.14 -22.07
C THR A 177 18.86 -17.52 -22.03
N TYR A 178 18.78 -16.25 -22.40
CA TYR A 178 17.60 -15.40 -22.55
C TYR A 178 16.83 -15.72 -23.85
N ARG A 179 16.74 -17.00 -24.26
CA ARG A 179 16.32 -17.35 -25.64
C ARG A 179 14.92 -17.94 -25.82
N GLN A 180 14.09 -18.16 -24.80
CA GLN A 180 12.75 -18.76 -25.04
C GLN A 180 11.53 -18.09 -24.41
N PHE A 181 11.68 -17.05 -23.59
CA PHE A 181 10.51 -16.28 -23.08
C PHE A 181 10.18 -15.01 -23.87
N LYS A 182 11.00 -14.65 -24.87
CA LYS A 182 10.71 -13.55 -25.79
C LYS A 182 9.97 -14.08 -27.02
N SER A 183 8.67 -14.26 -26.89
CA SER A 183 7.76 -13.77 -27.92
C SER A 183 6.95 -12.63 -27.28
N GLU A 184 7.01 -11.45 -27.90
CA GLU A 184 6.65 -10.14 -27.33
C GLU A 184 5.18 -9.94 -26.92
N ASN A 185 4.37 -11.01 -26.90
CA ASN A 185 2.93 -10.94 -26.63
C ASN A 185 2.49 -11.24 -25.18
N ASN A 186 3.41 -11.37 -24.21
CA ASN A 186 3.06 -11.93 -22.89
C ASN A 186 3.58 -11.21 -21.64
N ILE A 187 3.90 -9.91 -21.70
CA ILE A 187 4.27 -9.15 -20.49
C ILE A 187 3.21 -9.29 -19.38
N ARG A 188 1.92 -9.30 -19.76
CA ARG A 188 0.81 -9.55 -18.82
C ARG A 188 0.86 -10.96 -18.22
N LYS A 189 1.11 -12.00 -19.02
CA LYS A 189 1.20 -13.39 -18.53
C LYS A 189 2.44 -13.64 -17.67
N VAL A 190 3.56 -12.97 -17.94
CA VAL A 190 4.76 -13.03 -17.09
C VAL A 190 4.49 -12.37 -15.73
N SER A 191 3.83 -11.21 -15.73
CA SER A 191 3.44 -10.53 -14.49
C SER A 191 2.39 -11.33 -13.71
N GLU A 192 1.45 -11.97 -14.40
CA GLU A 192 0.40 -12.81 -13.82
C GLU A 192 1.00 -14.09 -13.22
N PHE A 193 1.87 -14.79 -13.97
CA PHE A 193 2.61 -15.94 -13.47
C PHE A 193 3.42 -15.59 -12.22
N LYS A 194 4.15 -14.47 -12.25
CA LYS A 194 4.91 -14.00 -11.09
C LYS A 194 3.99 -13.74 -9.90
N ARG A 195 2.88 -13.01 -10.08
CA ARG A 195 1.93 -12.74 -9.01
C ARG A 195 1.35 -14.03 -8.42
N THR A 196 0.90 -14.94 -9.27
CA THR A 196 0.30 -16.21 -8.86
C THR A 196 1.30 -17.12 -8.17
N PHE A 197 2.55 -17.16 -8.65
CA PHE A 197 3.64 -17.91 -8.03
C PHE A 197 3.90 -17.43 -6.60
N TYR A 198 4.08 -16.11 -6.40
CA TYR A 198 4.35 -15.55 -5.08
C TYR A 198 3.19 -15.76 -4.12
N SER A 199 1.95 -15.53 -4.56
CA SER A 199 0.77 -15.78 -3.74
C SER A 199 0.69 -17.24 -3.28
N LYS A 200 0.93 -18.20 -4.18
CA LYS A 200 0.85 -19.63 -3.84
C LYS A 200 1.99 -20.09 -2.94
N CYS A 201 3.20 -19.55 -3.13
CA CYS A 201 4.33 -19.84 -2.24
C CYS A 201 4.07 -19.34 -0.81
N LEU A 202 3.53 -18.13 -0.68
CA LEU A 202 3.20 -17.57 0.64
C LEU A 202 2.08 -18.37 1.32
N GLU A 203 1.04 -18.78 0.59
CA GLU A 203 -0.02 -19.65 1.11
C GLU A 203 0.54 -20.97 1.65
N LEU A 204 1.46 -21.61 0.92
CA LEU A 204 2.10 -22.85 1.37
C LEU A 204 3.01 -22.63 2.60
N LYS A 205 3.73 -21.50 2.68
CA LYS A 205 4.56 -21.18 3.85
C LYS A 205 3.74 -20.85 5.09
N LEU A 206 2.53 -20.28 4.93
CA LEU A 206 1.63 -20.00 6.06
C LEU A 206 1.08 -21.28 6.73
N GLN A 207 1.12 -22.42 6.02
CA GLN A 207 0.70 -23.72 6.56
C GLN A 207 1.79 -24.39 7.41
N LEU A 208 3.03 -23.90 7.35
CA LEU A 208 4.16 -24.43 8.11
C LEU A 208 4.23 -23.80 9.50
N SER A 209 4.80 -24.54 10.47
CA SER A 209 5.03 -24.00 11.81
C SER A 209 6.04 -22.83 11.76
N GLN A 210 5.97 -21.90 12.72
CA GLN A 210 6.86 -20.72 12.74
C GLN A 210 8.35 -21.09 12.91
N ASN A 211 8.64 -22.25 13.50
CA ASN A 211 9.99 -22.75 13.72
C ASN A 211 10.45 -23.75 12.64
N ASP A 212 9.66 -23.94 11.58
CA ASP A 212 9.99 -24.86 10.50
C ASP A 212 11.19 -24.34 9.69
N PRO A 213 12.24 -25.14 9.43
CA PRO A 213 13.40 -24.72 8.65
C PRO A 213 13.03 -24.20 7.26
N ALA A 214 11.94 -24.68 6.66
CA ALA A 214 11.44 -24.19 5.39
C ALA A 214 10.95 -22.74 5.42
N GLN A 215 10.71 -22.16 6.61
CA GLN A 215 10.43 -20.73 6.76
C GLN A 215 11.62 -19.85 6.34
N GLN A 216 12.86 -20.37 6.41
CA GLN A 216 14.06 -19.63 6.02
C GLN A 216 14.28 -19.58 4.51
N ILE A 217 13.57 -20.41 3.73
CA ILE A 217 13.69 -20.45 2.27
C ILE A 217 13.10 -19.17 1.66
N LEU A 218 13.91 -18.38 0.97
CA LEU A 218 13.45 -17.17 0.30
C LEU A 218 12.62 -17.53 -0.95
N VAL A 219 11.42 -16.95 -1.05
CA VAL A 219 10.52 -17.15 -2.19
C VAL A 219 11.17 -16.70 -3.52
N GLN A 220 12.06 -15.69 -3.44
CA GLN A 220 12.82 -15.21 -4.58
C GLN A 220 13.78 -16.26 -5.16
N ASP A 221 14.41 -17.07 -4.31
CA ASP A 221 15.34 -18.09 -4.76
C ASP A 221 14.61 -19.25 -5.45
N LEU A 222 13.45 -19.63 -4.92
CA LEU A 222 12.55 -20.58 -5.58
C LEU A 222 12.09 -20.06 -6.95
N TYR A 223 11.75 -18.77 -7.04
CA TYR A 223 11.34 -18.15 -8.30
C TYR A 223 12.46 -18.16 -9.35
N ARG A 224 13.70 -17.87 -8.94
CA ARG A 224 14.87 -17.89 -9.85
C ARG A 224 15.07 -19.28 -10.47
N ILE A 225 14.93 -20.35 -9.68
CA ILE A 225 15.08 -21.72 -10.16
C ILE A 225 13.95 -22.12 -11.10
N VAL A 226 12.71 -21.77 -10.73
CA VAL A 226 11.51 -21.99 -11.56
C VAL A 226 11.63 -21.34 -12.93
N VAL A 227 12.13 -20.10 -12.97
CA VAL A 227 12.36 -19.37 -14.22
C VAL A 227 13.52 -19.98 -15.01
N ARG A 228 14.63 -20.32 -14.34
CA ARG A 228 15.82 -20.94 -14.98
C ARG A 228 15.47 -22.28 -15.63
N ASN A 229 14.61 -23.07 -14.98
CA ASN A 229 14.18 -24.38 -15.47
C ASN A 229 12.92 -24.32 -16.35
N ASN A 230 12.42 -23.13 -16.66
CA ASN A 230 11.24 -22.92 -17.51
C ASN A 230 10.00 -23.72 -17.04
N TYR A 231 9.78 -23.79 -15.73
CA TYR A 231 8.64 -24.53 -15.19
C TYR A 231 7.32 -23.84 -15.51
N ASN A 232 6.33 -24.65 -15.91
CA ASN A 232 4.94 -24.21 -15.94
C ASN A 232 4.37 -24.06 -14.52
N GLN A 233 3.15 -23.56 -14.39
CA GLN A 233 2.57 -23.23 -13.09
C GLN A 233 2.41 -24.46 -12.17
N GLU A 234 2.08 -25.62 -12.72
CA GLU A 234 1.92 -26.85 -11.93
C GLU A 234 3.28 -27.43 -11.51
N GLU A 235 4.28 -27.37 -12.38
CA GLU A 235 5.65 -27.77 -12.10
C GLU A 235 6.29 -26.87 -11.04
N ALA A 236 6.07 -25.56 -11.14
CA ALA A 236 6.54 -24.59 -10.17
C ALA A 236 5.97 -24.85 -8.78
N ILE A 237 4.67 -25.16 -8.67
CA ILE A 237 4.03 -25.48 -7.40
C ILE A 237 4.55 -26.81 -6.84
N ARG A 238 4.74 -27.84 -7.69
CA ARG A 238 5.33 -29.12 -7.26
C ARG A 238 6.76 -28.95 -6.75
N PHE A 239 7.57 -28.14 -7.42
CA PHE A 239 8.92 -27.79 -6.98
C PHE A 239 8.91 -27.09 -5.62
N VAL A 240 8.07 -26.06 -5.45
CA VAL A 240 7.96 -25.32 -4.18
C VAL A 240 7.56 -26.26 -3.05
N ARG A 241 6.56 -27.13 -3.24
CA ARG A 241 6.15 -28.11 -2.23
C ARG A 241 7.27 -29.04 -1.82
N ARG A 242 8.07 -29.51 -2.78
CA ARG A 242 9.24 -30.36 -2.50
C ARG A 242 10.26 -29.61 -1.64
N CYS A 243 10.64 -28.39 -2.03
CA CYS A 243 11.60 -27.59 -1.26
C CYS A 243 11.11 -27.26 0.15
N LEU A 244 9.81 -27.00 0.32
CA LEU A 244 9.23 -26.73 1.64
C LEU A 244 9.14 -27.99 2.51
N ASN A 245 8.88 -29.16 1.93
CA ASN A 245 8.85 -30.42 2.69
C ASN A 245 10.26 -30.88 3.11
N GLU A 246 11.26 -30.63 2.26
CA GLU A 246 12.66 -31.02 2.51
C GLU A 246 13.43 -29.98 3.34
N GLY A 247 12.86 -28.79 3.55
CA GLY A 247 13.46 -27.69 4.29
C GLY A 247 14.70 -27.09 3.64
N LYS A 248 14.96 -27.40 2.36
CA LYS A 248 16.18 -27.02 1.63
C LYS A 248 15.86 -26.80 0.15
N ILE A 249 16.65 -25.93 -0.48
CA ILE A 249 16.68 -25.82 -1.94
C ILE A 249 17.71 -26.84 -2.45
N ASN A 250 17.27 -28.03 -2.81
CA ASN A 250 18.13 -29.00 -3.49
C ASN A 250 18.41 -28.48 -4.91
N GLN A 251 19.64 -28.01 -5.13
CA GLN A 251 20.12 -27.65 -6.46
C GLN A 251 20.28 -28.93 -7.27
N VAL A 252 19.48 -29.06 -8.34
CA VAL A 252 19.77 -29.97 -9.46
C VAL A 252 20.45 -29.14 -10.53
#